data_AF-A0A6V7LBW7-F1
#
_entry.id   AF-A0A6V7LBW7-F1
#
_cell.length_a   1.000
_cell.length_b   1.000
_cell.length_c   1.000
_cell.angle_alpha   90.00
_cell.angle_beta   90.00
_cell.angle_gamma   90.00
#
_symmetry.space_group_name_H-M   'P 1'
#
loop_
_entity.id
_entity.type
_entity.pdbx_description
1 polymer ?
#
loop_
_entity_poly.entity_id
_entity_poly.type
_entity_poly.pdbx_seq_one_letter_code
_entity_poly.pdbx_strand_id
1 'polypeptide(L)'
;MSIGVSVLCVPWLRWAQPNLPRPIKVNLAFPIFYIIATLFVTIVPMYVTPVETGYGCLMIFSAVPVYFVFISWKQKPKFFVKAV
;
A
#
# COMPACT_ATOMS: atom_id res chain seq x y z
N MET A 1 -7.13 0.11 5.13
CA MET A 1 -6.08 -0.32 4.19
C MET A 1 -4.73 0.34 4.46
N SER A 2 -4.62 1.68 4.58
CA SER A 2 -3.33 2.37 4.76
C SER A 2 -2.52 1.91 5.98
N ILE A 3 -3.17 1.80 7.14
CA ILE A 3 -2.50 1.47 8.41
C ILE A 3 -1.96 0.03 8.39
N GLY A 4 -2.70 -0.92 7.81
CA GLY A 4 -2.26 -2.32 7.67
C GLY A 4 -0.97 -2.45 6.86
N VAL A 5 -0.88 -1.72 5.73
CA VAL A 5 0.33 -1.68 4.90
C VAL A 5 1.49 -1.02 5.65
N SER A 6 1.23 0.07 6.38
CA SER A 6 2.27 0.71 7.20
C SER A 6 2.82 -0.20 8.30
N VAL A 7 1.97 -1.01 8.93
CA VAL A 7 2.42 -1.98 9.95
C VAL A 7 3.17 -3.15 9.31
N LEU A 8 2.78 -3.61 8.11
CA LEU A 8 3.52 -4.60 7.31
C LEU A 8 4.93 -4.13 6.93
N CYS A 9 5.13 -2.82 6.73
CA CYS A 9 6.46 -2.27 6.44
C CYS A 9 7.46 -2.49 7.59
N VAL A 10 7.02 -2.59 8.85
CA VAL A 10 7.91 -2.73 10.01
C VAL A 10 8.68 -4.07 10.01
N PRO A 11 8.04 -5.25 9.91
CA PRO A 11 8.74 -6.52 9.74
C PRO A 11 9.45 -6.61 8.38
N TRP A 12 8.86 -6.08 7.29
CA TRP A 12 9.50 -6.08 5.97
C TRP A 12 10.83 -5.32 5.94
N LEU A 13 10.87 -4.11 6.50
CA LEU A 13 12.08 -3.29 6.60
C LEU A 13 13.13 -3.93 7.52
N ARG A 14 12.71 -4.81 8.45
CA ARG A 14 13.63 -5.58 9.29
C ARG A 14 14.34 -6.69 8.52
N TRP A 15 13.70 -7.23 7.50
CA TRP A 15 14.31 -8.21 6.60
C TRP A 15 15.12 -7.53 5.48
N ALA A 16 14.57 -6.49 4.84
CA ALA A 16 15.21 -5.82 3.71
C ALA A 16 16.41 -4.93 4.10
N GLN A 17 16.37 -4.26 5.27
CA GLN A 17 17.42 -3.34 5.71
C GLN A 17 17.75 -3.51 7.21
N PRO A 18 18.59 -4.52 7.55
CA PRO A 18 18.92 -4.84 8.93
C PRO A 18 19.84 -3.82 9.61
N ASN A 19 20.65 -3.08 8.86
CA ASN A 19 21.72 -2.21 9.38
C ASN A 19 21.28 -0.77 9.71
N LEU A 20 19.99 -0.47 9.68
CA LEU A 20 19.48 0.86 10.03
C LEU A 20 19.58 1.09 11.55
N PRO A 21 20.05 2.25 12.03
CA PRO A 21 20.02 2.59 13.46
C PRO A 21 18.57 2.68 13.94
N ARG A 22 18.15 1.77 14.82
CA ARG A 22 16.78 1.70 15.37
C ARG A 22 16.77 2.22 16.82
N PRO A 23 16.35 3.48 17.06
CA PRO A 23 16.33 4.06 18.40
C PRO A 23 15.26 3.44 19.33
N ILE A 24 14.23 2.79 18.78
CA ILE A 24 13.17 2.11 19.54
C ILE A 24 12.95 0.72 18.95
N LYS A 25 13.15 -0.34 19.77
CA LYS A 25 12.90 -1.74 19.39
C LYS A 25 11.60 -2.20 20.04
N VAL A 26 10.57 -2.38 19.21
CA VAL A 26 9.31 -3.01 19.63
C VAL A 26 9.36 -4.52 19.43
N ASN A 27 8.61 -5.26 20.25
CA ASN A 27 8.46 -6.70 20.12
C ASN A 27 7.70 -7.04 18.82
N LEU A 28 8.25 -7.96 18.01
CA LEU A 28 7.66 -8.38 16.72
C LEU A 28 6.31 -9.10 16.86
N ALA A 29 5.98 -9.60 18.05
CA ALA A 29 4.69 -10.23 18.31
C ALA A 29 3.52 -9.27 18.03
N PHE A 30 3.62 -8.01 18.45
CA PHE A 30 2.56 -7.01 18.28
C PHE A 30 2.18 -6.74 16.82
N PRO A 31 3.12 -6.43 15.90
CA PRO A 31 2.76 -6.21 14.50
C PRO A 31 2.22 -7.48 13.83
N ILE A 32 2.67 -8.68 14.21
CA ILE A 32 2.14 -9.93 13.65
C ILE A 32 0.67 -10.13 14.02
N PHE A 33 0.31 -9.98 15.30
CA PHE A 33 -1.09 -10.05 15.74
C PHE A 33 -1.96 -8.99 15.05
N TYR A 34 -1.45 -7.77 14.90
CA TYR A 34 -2.16 -6.70 14.21
C TYR A 34 -2.43 -7.02 12.73
N ILE A 35 -1.44 -7.61 12.02
CA ILE A 35 -1.60 -8.02 10.62
C ILE A 35 -2.68 -9.10 10.49
N ILE A 36 -2.69 -10.09 11.39
CA ILE A 36 -3.70 -11.17 11.39
C ILE A 36 -5.10 -10.59 11.62
N ALA A 37 -5.25 -9.71 12.62
CA ALA A 37 -6.52 -9.06 12.91
C ALA A 37 -7.00 -8.19 11.75
N THR A 38 -6.08 -7.42 11.13
CA THR A 38 -6.40 -6.58 9.98
C THR A 38 -6.84 -7.41 8.77
N LEU A 39 -6.19 -8.55 8.51
CA LEU A 39 -6.60 -9.48 7.45
C LEU A 39 -8.03 -9.96 7.66
N PHE A 40 -8.38 -10.35 8.88
CA PHE A 40 -9.74 -10.79 9.19
C PHE A 40 -10.76 -9.67 8.92
N VAL A 41 -10.49 -8.46 9.41
CA VAL A 41 -11.37 -7.29 9.20
C VAL A 41 -11.45 -6.90 7.72
N THR A 42 -10.41 -7.13 6.90
CA THR A 42 -10.49 -6.87 5.44
C THR A 42 -11.27 -7.93 4.68
N ILE A 43 -11.27 -9.18 5.14
CA ILE A 43 -11.92 -10.30 4.46
C ILE A 43 -13.43 -10.29 4.71
N VAL A 44 -13.87 -9.92 5.92
CA VAL A 44 -15.31 -9.83 6.27
C VAL A 44 -16.14 -8.98 5.29
N PRO A 45 -15.82 -7.71 4.99
CA PRO A 45 -16.60 -6.89 4.06
C PRO A 45 -16.52 -7.42 2.62
N MET A 46 -15.42 -8.10 2.26
CA MET A 46 -15.29 -8.74 0.95
C MET A 46 -16.31 -9.87 0.75
N TYR A 47 -16.71 -10.57 1.83
CA TYR A 47 -17.77 -11.58 1.76
C TYR A 47 -19.19 -10.99 1.85
N VAL A 48 -19.39 -9.97 2.67
CA VAL A 48 -20.74 -9.42 2.93
C VAL A 48 -21.19 -8.49 1.80
N THR A 49 -20.33 -7.59 1.33
CA THR A 49 -20.63 -6.64 0.25
C THR A 49 -19.50 -6.62 -0.79
N PRO A 50 -19.38 -7.70 -1.60
CA PRO A 50 -18.30 -7.82 -2.59
C PRO A 50 -18.36 -6.73 -3.66
N VAL A 51 -19.56 -6.26 -4.01
CA VAL A 51 -19.77 -5.25 -5.06
C VAL A 51 -19.18 -3.90 -4.64
N GLU A 52 -19.50 -3.42 -3.45
CA GLU A 52 -19.00 -2.13 -2.95
C GLU A 52 -17.48 -2.18 -2.71
N THR A 53 -16.99 -3.28 -2.13
CA THR A 53 -15.55 -3.50 -1.93
C THR A 53 -14.81 -3.56 -3.27
N GLY A 54 -15.42 -4.18 -4.30
CA GLY A 54 -14.89 -4.26 -5.66
C GLY A 54 -14.69 -2.89 -6.31
N TYR A 55 -15.65 -1.97 -6.17
CA TYR A 55 -15.49 -0.60 -6.66
C TYR A 55 -14.32 0.13 -5.95
N GLY A 56 -14.17 -0.08 -4.63
CA GLY A 56 -13.02 0.42 -3.89
C GLY A 56 -11.68 -0.10 -4.43
N CYS A 57 -11.60 -1.39 -4.74
CA CYS A 57 -10.42 -1.99 -5.37
C CYS A 57 -10.16 -1.41 -6.77
N LEU A 58 -11.20 -1.25 -7.61
CA LEU A 58 -11.07 -0.67 -8.94
C LEU A 58 -10.52 0.76 -8.91
N MET A 59 -10.95 1.58 -7.95
CA MET A 59 -10.40 2.93 -7.79
C MET A 59 -8.92 2.89 -7.42
N ILE A 60 -8.50 2.00 -6.51
CA ILE A 60 -7.08 1.84 -6.17
C ILE A 60 -6.29 1.35 -7.39
N PHE A 61 -6.82 0.40 -8.15
CA PHE A 61 -6.18 -0.08 -9.38
C PHE A 61 -6.07 1.02 -10.43
N SER A 62 -7.03 1.94 -10.53
CA SER A 62 -6.95 3.08 -11.46
C SER A 62 -5.79 4.04 -11.16
N ALA A 63 -5.27 4.06 -9.93
CA ALA A 63 -4.07 4.84 -9.59
C ALA A 63 -2.80 4.29 -10.27
N VAL A 64 -2.77 2.99 -10.60
CA VAL A 64 -1.62 2.33 -11.25
C VAL A 64 -1.38 2.85 -12.68
N PRO A 65 -2.36 2.85 -13.62
CA PRO A 65 -2.16 3.40 -14.96
C PRO A 65 -1.86 4.90 -14.92
N VAL A 66 -2.43 5.66 -13.98
CA VAL A 66 -2.09 7.08 -13.78
C VAL A 66 -0.60 7.24 -13.44
N TYR A 67 -0.06 6.42 -12.53
CA TYR A 67 1.38 6.42 -12.24
C TYR A 67 2.24 6.13 -13.48
N PHE A 68 1.86 5.14 -14.29
CA PHE A 68 2.58 4.80 -15.52
C PHE A 68 2.56 5.95 -16.54
N VAL A 69 1.41 6.58 -16.77
CA VAL A 69 1.26 7.69 -17.73
C VAL A 69 2.05 8.93 -17.31
N PHE A 70 1.99 9.31 -16.03
CA PHE A 70 2.58 10.57 -15.58
C PHE A 70 4.08 10.47 -15.23
N ILE A 71 4.51 9.35 -14.63
CA ILE A 71 5.85 9.20 -14.03
C ILE A 71 6.77 8.27 -14.83
N SER A 72 6.27 7.12 -15.34
CA SER A 72 7.09 6.18 -16.12
C SER A 72 7.39 6.69 -17.55
N TRP A 73 6.55 7.58 -18.08
CA TRP A 73 6.71 8.14 -19.42
C TRP A 73 7.76 9.27 -19.44
N LYS A 74 9.04 8.90 -19.65
CA LYS A 74 10.16 9.85 -19.84
C LYS A 74 10.17 10.57 -21.20
N GLN A 75 9.43 10.07 -22.20
CA GLN A 75 9.33 10.65 -23.54
C GLN A 75 8.02 11.44 -23.67
N LYS A 76 7.92 12.60 -23.00
CA LYS A 76 6.71 13.45 -23.05
C LYS A 76 6.65 14.21 -24.38
N PRO A 77 5.55 14.14 -25.16
CA PRO A 77 5.30 15.11 -26.24
C PRO A 77 5.10 16.52 -25.66
N LYS A 78 5.66 17.53 -26.35
CA LYS A 78 5.80 18.94 -25.89
C LYS A 78 4.50 19.64 -25.43
N PHE A 79 3.34 19.05 -25.67
CA PHE A 79 2.03 19.60 -25.30
C PHE A 79 1.74 19.53 -23.79
N PHE A 80 2.14 18.46 -23.10
CA PHE A 80 1.88 18.29 -21.66
C PHE A 80 2.86 19.06 -20.75
N VAL A 81 4.03 19.43 -21.26
CA VAL A 81 5.03 20.21 -20.49
C VAL A 81 4.67 21.70 -20.45
N LYS A 82 3.84 22.20 -21.37
CA LYS A 82 3.51 23.63 -21.48
C LYS A 82 2.24 24.04 -20.71
N ALA A 83 1.52 23.07 -20.16
CA ALA A 83 0.25 23.27 -19.44
C ALA A 83 0.38 23.12 -17.91
N VAL A 84 1.60 22.85 -17.41
CA VAL A 84 1.97 22.94 -15.99
C VAL A 84 2.76 24.21 -15.77
#